data_AF-A0A0W1SNA2-F1
#
_entry.id   AF-A0A0W1SNA2-F1
#
_cell.length_a   1.000
_cell.length_b   1.000
_cell.length_c   1.000
_cell.angle_alpha   90.00
_cell.angle_beta   90.00
_cell.angle_gamma   90.00
#
_symmetry.space_group_name_H-M   'P 1'
#
loop_
_entity.id
_entity.type
_entity.pdbx_description
1 polymer ?
#
loop_
_entity_poly.entity_id
_entity_poly.type
_entity_poly.pdbx_seq_one_letter_code
_entity_poly.pdbx_strand_id
1 'polypeptide(L)'
;MSVIDSLKRPEHTGENRCLPCTVVNAAFVAIVGLALGVLWLPAGFVVLAIGALLVYLRGYVVPGTPSFAPRLVAAAGLSGVFDHDEEPRQSESLDANVNPDVMLSTLLDAGVLVEEPDGLFLSDEAREDWESTMATLRKASDDELADAVAAAIPFEATVTAEYDGISIDGPSMSVWISRPQAIADVATLLAVTERGVDPMVSLAATEPLRMFTEVCPECGGVVEETTVRNCCGGTAGIYDSPEHEVLGCSECGAVVYELGDE
;
A
#
# COMPACT_ATOMS: atom_id res chain seq x y z
N MET A 1 -5.37 -12.94 33.25
CA MET A 1 -6.07 -12.14 32.23
C MET A 1 -7.38 -11.66 32.81
N SER A 2 -7.60 -10.35 32.85
CA SER A 2 -8.84 -9.78 33.35
C SER A 2 -9.95 -9.93 32.29
N VAL A 3 -11.22 -10.06 32.69
CA VAL A 3 -12.38 -10.08 31.76
C VAL A 3 -12.39 -8.83 30.86
N ILE A 4 -11.80 -7.74 31.35
CA ILE A 4 -11.60 -6.47 30.63
C ILE A 4 -10.60 -6.62 29.49
N ASP A 5 -9.55 -7.44 29.63
CA ASP A 5 -8.55 -7.65 28.57
C ASP A 5 -9.12 -8.49 27.42
N SER A 6 -10.06 -9.40 27.70
CA SER A 6 -10.72 -10.22 26.67
C SER A 6 -11.74 -9.45 25.82
N LEU A 7 -12.19 -8.27 26.28
CA LEU A 7 -13.15 -7.41 25.57
C LEU A 7 -12.48 -6.29 24.79
N LYS A 8 -11.20 -6.02 25.06
CA LYS A 8 -10.40 -5.08 24.27
C LYS A 8 -10.10 -5.71 22.92
N ARG A 9 -10.23 -4.92 21.86
CA ARG A 9 -9.71 -5.27 20.54
C ARG A 9 -8.33 -4.63 20.39
N PRO A 10 -7.24 -5.41 20.49
CA PRO A 10 -5.88 -4.86 20.38
C PRO A 10 -5.62 -4.25 19.00
N GLU A 11 -6.40 -4.68 18.00
CA GLU A 11 -6.45 -4.11 16.64
C GLU A 11 -6.80 -2.60 16.60
N HIS A 12 -7.42 -2.05 17.66
CA HIS A 12 -7.94 -0.66 17.68
C HIS A 12 -7.70 0.09 19.00
N THR A 13 -6.85 -0.42 19.89
CA THR A 13 -6.57 0.16 21.21
C THR A 13 -5.06 0.18 21.49
N GLY A 14 -4.60 1.06 22.39
CA GLY A 14 -3.16 1.21 22.67
C GLY A 14 -2.45 1.98 21.56
N GLU A 15 -1.37 1.42 21.02
CA GLU A 15 -0.55 1.99 19.94
C GLU A 15 -1.31 2.01 18.60
N ASN A 16 -2.21 1.06 18.36
CA ASN A 16 -3.04 0.97 17.14
C ASN A 16 -4.28 1.88 17.17
N ARG A 17 -4.28 2.94 18.00
CA ARG A 17 -5.46 3.79 18.23
C ARG A 17 -5.42 5.03 17.35
N CYS A 18 -6.39 5.16 16.44
CA CYS A 18 -6.56 6.41 15.69
C CYS A 18 -7.08 7.55 16.61
N LEU A 19 -6.24 8.54 16.88
CA LEU A 19 -6.58 9.73 17.67
C LEU A 19 -7.73 10.55 17.05
N PRO A 20 -7.76 10.85 15.74
CA PRO A 20 -8.87 11.59 15.12
C PRO A 20 -10.21 10.88 15.28
N CYS A 21 -10.27 9.57 15.00
CA CYS A 21 -11.48 8.77 15.14
C CYS A 21 -11.94 8.69 16.60
N THR A 22 -11.01 8.63 17.55
CA THR A 22 -11.31 8.69 18.98
C THR A 22 -11.98 10.01 19.35
N VAL A 23 -11.42 11.13 18.89
CA VAL A 23 -11.94 12.48 19.19
C VAL A 23 -13.35 12.64 18.62
N VAL A 24 -13.59 12.22 17.38
CA VAL A 24 -14.93 12.31 16.76
C VAL A 24 -15.95 11.43 17.51
N ASN A 25 -15.59 10.19 17.85
CA ASN A 25 -16.46 9.31 18.63
C ASN A 25 -16.75 9.87 20.03
N ALA A 26 -15.74 10.43 20.71
CA ALA A 26 -15.91 11.05 22.02
C ALA A 26 -16.80 12.31 21.94
N ALA A 27 -16.61 13.14 20.91
CA ALA A 27 -17.44 14.32 20.66
C ALA A 27 -18.89 13.94 20.39
N PHE A 28 -19.13 12.90 19.58
CA PHE A 28 -20.47 12.38 19.32
C PHE A 28 -21.16 11.89 20.59
N VAL A 29 -20.46 11.08 21.41
CA VAL A 29 -20.95 10.61 22.72
C VAL A 29 -21.28 11.79 23.63
N ALA A 30 -20.42 12.81 23.68
CA ALA A 30 -20.64 13.99 24.50
C ALA A 30 -21.89 14.77 24.06
N ILE A 31 -22.06 15.00 22.76
CA ILE A 31 -23.22 15.71 22.20
C ILE A 31 -24.51 14.96 22.50
N VAL A 32 -24.58 13.66 22.23
CA VAL A 32 -25.78 12.84 22.45
C VAL A 32 -26.08 12.71 23.95
N GLY A 33 -25.06 12.51 24.78
CA GLY A 33 -25.19 12.41 26.23
C GLY A 33 -25.71 13.71 26.85
N LEU A 34 -25.20 14.87 26.42
CA LEU A 34 -25.66 16.18 26.88
C LEU A 34 -27.10 16.45 26.44
N ALA A 35 -27.44 16.17 25.17
CA ALA A 35 -28.79 16.36 24.66
C ALA A 35 -29.82 15.53 25.46
N LEU A 36 -29.53 14.26 25.72
CA LEU A 36 -30.40 13.40 26.52
C LEU A 36 -30.41 13.79 28.00
N GLY A 37 -29.31 14.30 28.55
CA GLY A 37 -29.23 14.79 29.93
C GLY A 37 -30.11 16.00 30.20
N VAL A 38 -30.34 16.86 29.21
CA VAL A 38 -31.29 17.99 29.30
C VAL A 38 -32.73 17.49 29.44
N LEU A 39 -33.08 16.39 28.78
CA LEU A 39 -34.41 15.79 28.87
C LEU A 39 -34.57 14.92 30.12
N TRP A 40 -33.56 14.11 30.45
CA TRP A 40 -33.54 13.21 31.59
C TRP A 40 -32.11 12.89 32.04
N LEU A 41 -31.70 13.50 33.15
CA LEU A 41 -30.34 13.42 33.71
C LEU A 41 -29.77 11.97 33.78
N PRO A 42 -30.53 10.97 34.25
CA PRO A 42 -30.04 9.58 34.33
C PRO A 42 -29.72 8.97 32.97
N ALA A 43 -30.51 9.25 31.92
CA ALA A 43 -30.21 8.74 30.57
C ALA A 43 -28.93 9.34 30.01
N GLY A 44 -28.72 10.65 30.20
CA GLY A 44 -27.48 11.31 29.77
C GLY A 44 -26.26 10.65 30.41
N PHE A 45 -26.32 10.37 31.71
CA PHE A 45 -25.23 9.69 32.43
C PHE A 45 -24.97 8.27 31.89
N VAL A 46 -26.02 7.48 31.64
CA VAL A 46 -25.90 6.12 31.08
C VAL A 46 -25.25 6.15 29.70
N VAL A 47 -25.65 7.08 28.83
CA VAL A 47 -25.09 7.20 27.48
C VAL A 47 -23.62 7.63 27.51
N LEU A 48 -23.27 8.59 28.38
CA LEU A 48 -21.87 9.00 28.55
C LEU A 48 -21.01 7.84 29.09
N ALA A 49 -21.50 7.11 30.09
CA ALA A 49 -20.77 5.99 30.68
C ALA A 49 -20.56 4.84 29.68
N ILE A 50 -21.62 4.43 28.96
CA ILE A 50 -21.53 3.36 27.95
C ILE A 50 -20.69 3.81 26.75
N GLY A 51 -20.88 5.04 26.29
CA GLY A 51 -20.13 5.59 25.16
C GLY A 51 -18.64 5.71 25.47
N ALA A 52 -18.27 6.23 26.64
CA ALA A 52 -16.88 6.29 27.08
C ALA A 52 -16.28 4.88 27.23
N LEU A 53 -17.05 3.92 27.74
CA LEU A 53 -16.61 2.53 27.85
C LEU A 53 -16.38 1.88 26.48
N LEU A 54 -17.24 2.16 25.48
CA LEU A 54 -17.07 1.67 24.11
C LEU A 54 -15.86 2.32 23.43
N VAL A 55 -15.64 3.62 23.59
CA VAL A 55 -14.41 4.28 23.12
C VAL A 55 -13.17 3.66 23.76
N TYR A 56 -13.22 3.35 25.06
CA TYR A 56 -12.08 2.78 25.79
C TYR A 56 -11.79 1.32 25.40
N LEU A 57 -12.82 0.49 25.21
CA LEU A 57 -12.66 -0.94 24.93
C LEU A 57 -12.53 -1.25 23.42
N ARG A 58 -13.14 -0.44 22.55
CA ARG A 58 -13.22 -0.73 21.10
C ARG A 58 -12.63 0.35 20.20
N GLY A 59 -12.35 1.54 20.70
CA GLY A 59 -11.88 2.66 19.87
C GLY A 59 -12.97 3.39 19.08
N TYR A 60 -14.21 2.88 19.06
CA TYR A 60 -15.35 3.48 18.35
C TYR A 60 -16.70 3.20 19.04
N VAL A 61 -17.66 4.10 18.81
CA VAL A 61 -19.06 3.96 19.24
C VAL A 61 -19.99 3.73 18.06
N VAL A 62 -19.65 4.29 16.90
CA VAL A 62 -20.39 4.12 15.64
C VAL A 62 -19.51 3.31 14.67
N PRO A 63 -19.93 2.11 14.23
CA PRO A 63 -19.23 1.40 13.17
C PRO A 63 -19.20 2.25 11.89
N GLY A 64 -18.04 2.36 11.24
CA GLY A 64 -17.88 3.19 10.04
C GLY A 64 -17.39 4.63 10.28
N THR A 65 -17.03 5.02 11.51
CA THR A 65 -16.33 6.30 11.73
C THR A 65 -15.09 6.55 10.86
N PRO A 66 -14.29 5.53 10.46
CA PRO A 66 -13.18 5.74 9.53
C PRO A 66 -13.59 6.33 8.18
N SER A 67 -14.83 6.13 7.72
CA SER A 67 -15.27 6.60 6.39
C SER A 67 -15.72 8.07 6.37
N PHE A 68 -15.96 8.70 7.53
CA PHE A 68 -16.48 10.07 7.60
C PHE A 68 -15.78 11.01 8.60
N ALA A 69 -15.17 10.48 9.67
CA ALA A 69 -14.46 11.29 10.66
C ALA A 69 -13.33 12.14 10.05
N PRO A 70 -12.52 11.64 9.09
CA PRO A 70 -11.46 12.45 8.47
C PRO A 70 -12.00 13.63 7.68
N ARG A 71 -13.09 13.44 6.92
CA ARG A 71 -13.77 14.54 6.20
C ARG A 71 -14.27 15.61 7.15
N LEU A 72 -14.75 15.20 8.33
CA LEU A 72 -15.25 16.12 9.35
C LEU A 72 -14.10 16.89 10.04
N VAL A 73 -12.97 16.23 10.31
CA VAL A 73 -11.77 16.84 10.89
C VAL A 73 -11.11 17.79 9.89
N ALA A 74 -11.01 17.41 8.62
CA ALA A 74 -10.51 18.24 7.54
C ALA A 74 -11.41 19.45 7.28
N ALA A 75 -12.72 19.27 7.23
CA ALA A 75 -13.68 20.38 7.13
C ALA A 75 -13.64 21.31 8.35
N ALA A 76 -13.23 20.80 9.52
CA ALA A 76 -13.01 21.59 10.73
C ALA A 76 -11.63 22.25 10.80
N GLY A 77 -10.73 22.01 9.83
CA GLY A 77 -9.38 22.57 9.79
C GLY A 77 -8.45 22.04 10.90
N LEU A 78 -8.74 20.88 11.46
CA LEU A 78 -8.01 20.30 12.60
C LEU A 78 -6.97 19.24 12.17
N SER A 79 -6.72 19.07 10.88
CA SER A 79 -5.85 18.03 10.32
C SER A 79 -4.43 18.08 10.91
N GLY A 80 -3.78 19.25 10.89
CA GLY A 80 -2.40 19.41 11.35
C GLY A 80 -2.20 19.34 12.88
N VAL A 81 -3.25 19.12 13.67
CA VAL A 81 -3.15 18.84 15.11
C VAL A 81 -2.90 17.34 15.37
N PHE A 82 -3.17 16.51 14.37
CA PHE A 82 -3.07 15.05 14.43
C PHE A 82 -2.01 14.48 13.50
N ASP A 83 -1.15 15.32 12.91
CA ASP A 83 0.04 14.87 12.20
C ASP A 83 0.99 14.16 13.16
N HIS A 84 1.59 13.08 12.67
CA HIS A 84 2.64 12.34 13.36
C HIS A 84 3.99 12.71 12.74
N ASP A 85 4.99 13.03 13.58
CA ASP A 85 6.35 13.45 13.18
C ASP A 85 7.23 12.30 12.62
N GLU A 86 6.67 11.16 12.24
CA GLU A 86 7.43 10.03 11.67
C GLU A 86 7.25 9.99 10.15
N GLU A 87 8.35 10.24 9.41
CA GLU A 87 8.35 10.15 7.95
C GLU A 87 7.95 8.72 7.50
N PRO A 88 6.92 8.57 6.65
CA PRO A 88 6.51 7.27 6.14
C PRO A 88 7.60 6.69 5.22
N ARG A 89 7.88 5.39 5.34
CA ARG A 89 8.81 4.69 4.43
C ARG A 89 8.17 4.55 3.05
N GLN A 90 8.80 5.13 2.04
CA GLN A 90 8.41 5.04 0.64
C GLN A 90 9.12 3.86 -0.03
N SER A 91 8.46 3.23 -1.00
CA SER A 91 9.12 2.22 -1.82
C SER A 91 10.07 2.90 -2.78
N GLU A 92 11.36 2.65 -2.62
CA GLU A 92 12.39 3.19 -3.50
C GLU A 92 12.55 2.28 -4.73
N SER A 93 12.95 2.86 -5.87
CA SER A 93 13.20 2.08 -7.07
C SER A 93 14.59 1.44 -7.07
N LEU A 94 14.75 0.39 -7.87
CA LEU A 94 16.05 -0.23 -8.07
C LEU A 94 16.90 0.70 -8.95
N ASP A 95 17.78 1.50 -8.34
CA ASP A 95 18.59 2.52 -9.03
C ASP A 95 19.53 1.88 -10.07
N ALA A 96 19.08 1.84 -11.31
CA ALA A 96 19.86 1.47 -12.47
C ALA A 96 20.10 2.74 -13.30
N ASN A 97 21.34 3.22 -13.34
CA ASN A 97 21.75 4.38 -14.13
C ASN A 97 21.78 4.07 -15.64
N VAL A 98 20.62 3.75 -16.21
CA VAL A 98 20.38 3.42 -17.62
C VAL A 98 19.60 4.57 -18.25
N ASN A 99 20.00 4.99 -19.46
CA ASN A 99 19.28 6.02 -20.19
C ASN A 99 17.87 5.52 -20.59
N PRO A 100 16.78 6.24 -20.26
CA PRO A 100 15.41 5.83 -20.59
C PRO A 100 15.16 5.55 -22.06
N ASP A 101 15.73 6.34 -22.98
CA ASP A 101 15.57 6.15 -24.43
C ASP A 101 16.21 4.83 -24.88
N VAL A 102 17.37 4.49 -24.30
CA VAL A 102 18.09 3.24 -24.60
C VAL A 102 17.34 2.04 -24.05
N MET A 103 16.79 2.15 -22.83
CA MET A 103 15.96 1.11 -22.24
C MET A 103 14.73 0.87 -23.13
N LEU A 104 13.97 1.91 -23.47
CA LEU A 104 12.79 1.80 -24.31
C LEU A 104 13.11 1.17 -25.67
N SER A 105 14.14 1.64 -26.38
CA SER A 105 14.52 1.06 -27.67
C SER A 105 14.92 -0.42 -27.54
N THR A 106 15.60 -0.78 -26.45
CA THR A 106 16.01 -2.17 -26.19
C THR A 106 14.81 -3.08 -25.93
N LEU A 107 13.81 -2.61 -25.17
CA LEU A 107 12.59 -3.37 -24.89
C LEU A 107 11.73 -3.58 -26.15
N LEU A 108 11.68 -2.57 -27.04
CA LEU A 108 11.04 -2.68 -28.35
C LEU A 108 11.77 -3.67 -29.26
N ASP A 109 13.11 -3.54 -29.38
CA ASP A 109 13.93 -4.43 -30.21
C ASP A 109 13.89 -5.89 -29.74
N ALA A 110 13.78 -6.10 -28.42
CA ALA A 110 13.66 -7.43 -27.82
C ALA A 110 12.24 -8.02 -27.87
N GLY A 111 11.26 -7.27 -28.39
CA GLY A 111 9.86 -7.71 -28.45
C GLY A 111 9.20 -7.85 -27.09
N VAL A 112 9.71 -7.16 -26.06
CA VAL A 112 9.02 -7.02 -24.76
C VAL A 112 7.84 -6.07 -24.93
N LEU A 113 8.10 -4.93 -25.58
CA LEU A 113 7.11 -3.90 -25.85
C LEU A 113 6.81 -3.86 -27.36
N VAL A 114 5.59 -3.46 -27.69
CA VAL A 114 5.12 -3.24 -29.05
C VAL A 114 4.42 -1.88 -29.15
N GLU A 115 4.64 -1.20 -30.26
CA GLU A 115 3.91 0.02 -30.59
C GLU A 115 2.62 -0.33 -31.34
N GLU A 116 1.51 0.16 -30.81
CA GLU A 116 0.19 0.07 -31.42
C GLU A 116 -0.39 1.47 -31.66
N PRO A 117 -1.46 1.62 -32.46
CA PRO A 117 -2.05 2.94 -32.73
C PRO A 117 -2.47 3.71 -31.47
N ASP A 118 -2.83 2.98 -30.41
CA ASP A 118 -3.36 3.54 -29.16
C ASP A 118 -2.29 3.69 -28.06
N GLY A 119 -1.03 3.34 -28.32
CA GLY A 119 0.06 3.50 -27.36
C GLY A 119 1.11 2.39 -27.40
N LEU A 120 1.87 2.31 -26.31
CA LEU A 120 2.86 1.26 -26.07
C LEU A 120 2.21 0.16 -25.23
N PHE A 121 2.47 -1.10 -25.56
CA PHE A 121 1.92 -2.25 -24.83
C PHE A 121 2.98 -3.33 -24.65
N LEU A 122 2.79 -4.23 -23.68
CA LEU A 122 3.51 -5.50 -23.66
C LEU A 122 3.14 -6.34 -24.89
N SER A 123 4.10 -7.06 -25.45
CA SER A 123 3.78 -8.11 -26.41
C SER A 123 2.96 -9.23 -25.75
N ASP A 124 2.14 -9.93 -26.52
CA ASP A 124 1.30 -11.02 -25.97
C ASP A 124 2.12 -12.09 -25.24
N GLU A 125 3.25 -12.48 -25.82
CA GLU A 125 4.16 -13.44 -25.20
C GLU A 125 4.77 -12.89 -23.89
N ALA A 126 5.21 -11.62 -23.89
CA ALA A 126 5.78 -11.02 -22.69
C ALA A 126 4.73 -10.87 -21.57
N ARG A 127 3.50 -10.51 -21.93
CA ARG A 127 2.38 -10.41 -20.99
C ARG A 127 2.05 -11.76 -20.38
N GLU A 128 1.93 -12.82 -21.20
CA GLU A 128 1.62 -14.17 -20.73
C GLU A 128 2.70 -14.69 -19.77
N ASP A 129 3.99 -14.52 -20.11
CA ASP A 129 5.11 -14.93 -19.26
C ASP A 129 5.11 -14.16 -17.92
N TRP A 130 4.90 -12.85 -18.01
CA TRP A 130 4.88 -11.95 -16.87
C TRP A 130 3.74 -12.30 -15.90
N GLU A 131 2.51 -12.43 -16.39
CA GLU A 131 1.34 -12.79 -15.59
C GLU A 131 1.44 -14.20 -15.00
N SER A 132 1.96 -15.16 -15.77
CA SER A 132 2.21 -16.53 -15.30
C SER A 132 3.21 -16.57 -14.14
N THR A 133 4.27 -15.76 -14.25
CA THR A 133 5.29 -15.61 -13.21
C THR A 133 4.69 -14.98 -11.96
N MET A 134 3.93 -13.88 -12.11
CA MET A 134 3.23 -13.25 -10.99
C MET A 134 2.26 -14.22 -10.30
N ALA A 135 1.50 -15.01 -11.07
CA ALA A 135 0.56 -15.99 -10.53
C ALA A 135 1.26 -17.14 -9.77
N THR A 136 2.51 -17.44 -10.12
CA THR A 136 3.35 -18.40 -9.40
C THR A 136 3.87 -17.81 -8.11
N LEU A 137 4.52 -16.63 -8.17
CA LEU A 137 5.10 -15.94 -7.02
C LEU A 137 4.04 -15.51 -5.99
N ARG A 138 2.81 -15.22 -6.42
CA ARG A 138 1.69 -14.94 -5.51
C ARG A 138 1.48 -16.02 -4.46
N LYS A 139 1.71 -17.29 -4.84
CA LYS A 139 1.54 -18.46 -3.97
C LYS A 139 2.76 -18.75 -3.10
N ALA A 140 3.88 -18.08 -3.37
CA ALA A 140 5.11 -18.23 -2.61
C ALA A 140 4.98 -17.58 -1.23
N SER A 141 5.67 -18.16 -0.25
CA SER A 141 5.90 -17.50 1.04
C SER A 141 6.78 -16.26 0.87
N ASP A 142 6.83 -15.40 1.87
CA ASP A 142 7.67 -14.20 1.80
C ASP A 142 9.17 -14.55 1.75
N ASP A 143 9.59 -15.64 2.40
CA ASP A 143 10.96 -16.16 2.29
C ASP A 143 11.26 -16.68 0.87
N GLU A 144 10.32 -17.41 0.26
CA GLU A 144 10.47 -17.89 -1.13
C GLU A 144 10.49 -16.73 -2.13
N LEU A 145 9.75 -15.65 -1.85
CA LEU A 145 9.78 -14.43 -2.65
C LEU A 145 11.11 -13.69 -2.47
N ALA A 146 11.64 -13.59 -1.24
CA ALA A 146 12.96 -13.01 -0.97
C ALA A 146 14.07 -13.77 -1.72
N ASP A 147 14.01 -15.11 -1.73
CA ASP A 147 14.93 -15.95 -2.50
C ASP A 147 14.80 -15.69 -4.01
N ALA A 148 13.57 -15.53 -4.53
CA ALA A 148 13.33 -15.22 -5.92
C ALA A 148 13.87 -13.84 -6.33
N VAL A 149 13.70 -12.83 -5.47
CA VAL A 149 14.28 -11.49 -5.65
C VAL A 149 15.81 -11.58 -5.68
N ALA A 150 16.42 -12.26 -4.71
CA ALA A 150 17.87 -12.44 -4.64
C ALA A 150 18.46 -13.15 -5.87
N ALA A 151 17.70 -14.09 -6.46
CA ALA A 151 18.11 -14.81 -7.65
C ALA A 151 17.95 -13.98 -8.94
N ALA A 152 16.99 -13.05 -8.98
CA ALA A 152 16.66 -12.28 -10.18
C ALA A 152 17.50 -11.00 -10.34
N ILE A 153 17.92 -10.37 -9.24
CA ILE A 153 18.70 -9.13 -9.30
C ILE A 153 20.11 -9.36 -9.87
N PRO A 154 20.67 -8.42 -10.66
CA PRO A 154 21.94 -8.59 -11.35
C PRO A 154 23.18 -8.24 -10.49
N PHE A 155 23.01 -8.09 -9.18
CA PHE A 155 24.07 -7.71 -8.24
C PHE A 155 23.94 -8.49 -6.93
N GLU A 156 25.05 -8.59 -6.19
CA GLU A 156 25.05 -9.24 -4.89
C GLU A 156 24.39 -8.33 -3.85
N ALA A 157 23.32 -8.80 -3.22
CA ALA A 157 22.61 -8.10 -2.15
C ALA A 157 22.17 -9.07 -1.06
N THR A 158 21.97 -8.54 0.15
CA THR A 158 21.22 -9.24 1.19
C THR A 158 19.75 -8.95 0.98
N VAL A 159 18.94 -10.00 0.79
CA VAL A 159 17.50 -9.86 0.57
C VAL A 159 16.77 -10.56 1.70
N THR A 160 15.81 -9.87 2.32
CA THR A 160 15.04 -10.39 3.45
C THR A 160 13.58 -9.98 3.38
N ALA A 161 12.69 -10.87 3.82
CA ALA A 161 11.29 -10.52 4.06
C ALA A 161 11.16 -9.78 5.40
N GLU A 162 10.78 -8.51 5.37
CA GLU A 162 10.60 -7.69 6.56
C GLU A 162 9.48 -6.65 6.34
N TYR A 163 8.74 -6.35 7.41
CA TYR A 163 7.66 -5.35 7.41
C TYR A 163 6.59 -5.57 6.31
N ASP A 164 6.16 -6.81 6.09
CA ASP A 164 5.18 -7.17 5.06
C ASP A 164 5.63 -6.81 3.62
N GLY A 165 6.95 -6.75 3.39
CA GLY A 165 7.59 -6.51 2.10
C GLY A 165 8.98 -7.13 2.01
N ILE A 166 9.78 -6.69 1.04
CA ILE A 166 11.13 -7.19 0.77
C ILE A 166 12.14 -6.05 0.95
N SER A 167 13.11 -6.25 1.84
CA SER A 167 14.29 -5.38 1.98
C SER A 167 15.43 -5.92 1.13
N ILE A 168 16.06 -5.06 0.35
CA ILE A 168 17.18 -5.35 -0.55
C ILE A 168 18.35 -4.44 -0.17
N ASP A 169 19.38 -5.02 0.44
CA ASP A 169 20.60 -4.33 0.86
C ASP A 169 21.76 -4.69 -0.06
N GLY A 170 21.97 -3.85 -1.08
CA GLY A 170 23.03 -3.96 -2.07
C GLY A 170 24.25 -3.06 -1.79
N PRO A 171 25.27 -3.08 -2.67
CA PRO A 171 26.52 -2.34 -2.45
C PRO A 171 26.36 -0.82 -2.54
N SER A 172 25.38 -0.35 -3.29
CA SER A 172 25.14 1.07 -3.60
C SER A 172 23.74 1.56 -3.21
N MET A 173 22.88 0.69 -2.68
CA MET A 173 21.49 0.99 -2.38
C MET A 173 20.96 0.06 -1.28
N SER A 174 20.05 0.58 -0.47
CA SER A 174 19.26 -0.18 0.51
C SER A 174 17.83 0.26 0.27
N VAL A 175 16.97 -0.66 -0.17
CA VAL A 175 15.62 -0.34 -0.64
C VAL A 175 14.64 -1.35 -0.06
N TRP A 176 13.49 -0.84 0.37
CA TRP A 176 12.35 -1.66 0.73
C TRP A 176 11.26 -1.52 -0.33
N ILE A 177 10.74 -2.65 -0.80
CA ILE A 177 9.62 -2.72 -1.73
C ILE A 177 8.48 -3.55 -1.15
N SER A 178 7.24 -3.15 -1.44
CA SER A 178 6.08 -3.92 -1.02
C SER A 178 6.03 -5.28 -1.72
N ARG A 179 5.36 -6.27 -1.11
CA ARG A 179 5.15 -7.59 -1.70
C ARG A 179 4.60 -7.57 -3.16
N PRO A 180 3.54 -6.82 -3.50
CA PRO A 180 3.04 -6.77 -4.87
C PRO A 180 4.06 -6.19 -5.86
N GLN A 181 4.84 -5.20 -5.45
CA GLN A 181 5.90 -4.62 -6.27
C GLN A 181 7.06 -5.62 -6.48
N ALA A 182 7.48 -6.32 -5.42
CA ALA A 182 8.51 -7.35 -5.54
C ALA A 182 8.11 -8.47 -6.51
N ILE A 183 6.84 -8.90 -6.46
CA ILE A 183 6.31 -9.90 -7.41
C ILE A 183 6.34 -9.36 -8.85
N ALA A 184 5.89 -8.13 -9.07
CA ALA A 184 5.90 -7.51 -10.40
C ALA A 184 7.33 -7.34 -10.93
N ASP A 185 8.27 -6.94 -10.07
CA ASP A 185 9.68 -6.71 -10.43
C ASP A 185 10.39 -8.01 -10.79
N VAL A 186 10.23 -9.08 -10.00
CA VAL A 186 10.82 -10.38 -10.33
C VAL A 186 10.24 -10.90 -11.65
N ALA A 187 8.92 -10.77 -11.82
CA ALA A 187 8.29 -11.16 -13.07
C ALA A 187 8.85 -10.35 -14.26
N THR A 188 9.06 -9.04 -14.09
CA THR A 188 9.68 -8.18 -15.10
C THR A 188 11.11 -8.62 -15.41
N LEU A 189 11.94 -8.81 -14.39
CA LEU A 189 13.33 -9.24 -14.56
C LEU A 189 13.39 -10.54 -15.36
N LEU A 190 12.55 -11.52 -15.05
CA LEU A 190 12.52 -12.80 -15.76
C LEU A 190 12.01 -12.64 -17.21
N ALA A 191 10.86 -11.99 -17.41
CA ALA A 191 10.27 -11.82 -18.74
C ALA A 191 11.20 -11.03 -19.69
N VAL A 192 11.93 -10.04 -19.18
CA VAL A 192 12.82 -9.19 -19.97
C VAL A 192 14.17 -9.87 -20.22
N THR A 193 14.79 -10.49 -19.20
CA THR A 193 16.09 -11.16 -19.37
C THR A 193 16.02 -12.40 -20.26
N GLU A 194 14.92 -13.16 -20.23
CA GLU A 194 14.71 -14.32 -21.12
C GLU A 194 14.73 -13.94 -22.61
N ARG A 195 14.41 -12.68 -22.92
CA ARG A 195 14.45 -12.11 -24.29
C ARG A 195 15.82 -11.57 -24.68
N GLY A 196 16.86 -11.84 -23.89
CA GLY A 196 18.24 -11.49 -24.18
C GLY A 196 18.59 -10.03 -23.90
N VAL A 197 17.74 -9.31 -23.16
CA VAL A 197 18.01 -7.95 -22.70
C VAL A 197 19.05 -7.98 -21.58
N ASP A 198 19.92 -6.96 -21.56
CA ASP A 198 20.94 -6.84 -20.53
C ASP A 198 20.31 -6.80 -19.11
N PRO A 199 20.88 -7.48 -18.11
CA PRO A 199 20.28 -7.54 -16.77
C PRO A 199 20.12 -6.18 -16.10
N MET A 200 21.02 -5.21 -16.34
CA MET A 200 20.88 -3.85 -15.79
C MET A 200 19.79 -3.06 -16.50
N VAL A 201 19.57 -3.28 -17.79
CA VAL A 201 18.41 -2.71 -18.52
C VAL A 201 17.11 -3.34 -18.04
N SER A 202 17.12 -4.65 -17.76
CA SER A 202 15.98 -5.37 -17.18
C SER A 202 15.62 -4.84 -15.79
N LEU A 203 16.64 -4.56 -14.97
CA LEU A 203 16.48 -3.93 -13.67
C LEU A 203 15.86 -2.53 -13.78
N ALA A 204 16.37 -1.69 -14.69
CA ALA A 204 15.81 -0.37 -14.95
C ALA A 204 14.35 -0.41 -15.42
N ALA A 205 13.95 -1.50 -16.09
CA ALA A 205 12.61 -1.68 -16.60
C ALA A 205 11.57 -2.10 -15.54
N THR A 206 12.01 -2.54 -14.34
CA THR A 206 11.11 -3.04 -13.27
C THR A 206 10.02 -2.05 -12.91
N GLU A 207 10.39 -0.85 -12.50
CA GLU A 207 9.44 0.19 -12.08
C GLU A 207 8.50 0.65 -13.22
N PRO A 208 8.99 1.04 -14.42
CA PRO A 208 8.12 1.43 -15.53
C PRO A 208 7.18 0.31 -15.97
N LEU A 209 7.63 -0.95 -15.96
CA LEU A 209 6.80 -2.06 -16.42
C LEU A 209 5.61 -2.35 -15.49
N ARG A 210 5.67 -1.92 -14.22
CA ARG A 210 4.50 -2.00 -13.31
C ARG A 210 3.29 -1.24 -13.84
N MET A 211 3.48 -0.25 -14.73
CA MET A 211 2.38 0.51 -15.34
C MET A 211 1.48 -0.35 -16.26
N PHE A 212 2.00 -1.49 -16.74
CA PHE A 212 1.25 -2.41 -17.58
C PHE A 212 0.48 -3.47 -16.78
N THR A 213 0.46 -3.38 -15.45
CA THR A 213 -0.15 -4.42 -14.61
C THR A 213 -1.67 -4.35 -14.67
N GLU A 214 -2.28 -5.34 -15.31
CA GLU A 214 -3.75 -5.50 -15.35
C GLU A 214 -4.29 -6.44 -14.26
N VAL A 215 -3.46 -7.41 -13.85
CA VAL A 215 -3.79 -8.45 -12.87
C VAL A 215 -2.96 -8.26 -11.61
N CYS A 216 -3.62 -8.13 -10.47
CA CYS A 216 -2.97 -7.82 -9.20
C CYS A 216 -1.91 -8.87 -8.83
N PRO A 217 -0.65 -8.48 -8.59
CA PRO A 217 0.41 -9.40 -8.19
C PRO A 217 0.07 -10.10 -6.87
N GLU A 218 -0.62 -9.42 -5.95
CA GLU A 218 -0.94 -9.91 -4.60
C GLU A 218 -2.12 -10.89 -4.54
N CYS A 219 -3.24 -10.56 -5.19
CA CYS A 219 -4.47 -11.37 -5.06
C CYS A 219 -5.00 -11.95 -6.38
N GLY A 220 -4.52 -11.46 -7.53
CA GLY A 220 -5.01 -11.85 -8.85
C GLY A 220 -6.31 -11.18 -9.29
N GLY A 221 -6.81 -10.22 -8.50
CA GLY A 221 -7.94 -9.36 -8.88
C GLY A 221 -7.55 -8.31 -9.92
N VAL A 222 -8.52 -7.51 -10.34
CA VAL A 222 -8.31 -6.45 -11.34
C VAL A 222 -7.56 -5.26 -10.73
N VAL A 223 -6.60 -4.73 -11.49
CA VAL A 223 -5.91 -3.47 -11.19
C VAL A 223 -6.51 -2.36 -12.06
N GLU A 224 -6.80 -1.23 -11.44
CA GLU A 224 -7.38 -0.08 -12.12
C GLU A 224 -6.64 1.19 -11.68
N GLU A 225 -6.59 2.18 -12.56
CA GLU A 225 -6.19 3.53 -12.17
C GLU A 225 -7.21 4.06 -11.15
N THR A 226 -6.71 4.39 -9.97
CA THR A 226 -7.52 4.93 -8.89
C THR A 226 -6.71 5.97 -8.14
N THR A 227 -7.40 6.88 -7.46
CA THR A 227 -6.75 7.76 -6.48
C THR A 227 -6.82 7.11 -5.11
N VAL A 228 -5.66 6.92 -4.47
CA VAL A 228 -5.65 6.45 -3.08
C VAL A 228 -6.19 7.57 -2.20
N ARG A 229 -7.27 7.30 -1.47
CA ARG A 229 -7.80 8.23 -0.45
C ARG A 229 -7.61 7.62 0.92
N ASN A 230 -6.42 7.80 1.45
CA ASN A 230 -6.02 7.19 2.69
C ASN A 230 -6.48 8.04 3.88
N CYS A 231 -7.30 7.44 4.75
CA CYS A 231 -8.17 8.16 5.69
C CYS A 231 -7.86 7.93 7.18
N CYS A 232 -7.00 6.98 7.60
CA CYS A 232 -6.56 6.88 9.01
C CYS A 232 -5.53 5.73 9.16
N GLY A 233 -4.32 6.08 9.58
CA GLY A 233 -3.16 5.18 9.72
C GLY A 233 -3.47 3.79 10.29
N GLY A 234 -3.12 2.79 9.48
CA GLY A 234 -2.59 1.49 9.90
C GLY A 234 -1.13 1.42 9.43
N THR A 235 -0.34 0.56 10.05
CA THR A 235 1.07 0.36 9.72
C THR A 235 1.25 0.05 8.23
N ALA A 236 2.09 0.83 7.55
CA ALA A 236 2.46 0.79 6.12
C ALA A 236 1.50 1.48 5.12
N GLY A 237 2.04 2.48 4.39
CA GLY A 237 1.56 2.90 3.05
C GLY A 237 1.00 4.32 2.90
N ILE A 238 1.55 5.10 1.94
CA ILE A 238 0.89 6.19 1.17
C ILE A 238 0.31 7.36 2.01
N TYR A 239 1.11 7.97 2.89
CA TYR A 239 0.66 9.12 3.71
C TYR A 239 1.65 10.30 3.70
N ASP A 240 2.01 10.82 2.53
CA ASP A 240 2.65 12.15 2.48
C ASP A 240 2.17 13.08 1.35
N SER A 241 1.25 12.63 0.49
CA SER A 241 0.72 13.47 -0.59
C SER A 241 -0.67 12.97 -1.03
N PRO A 242 -1.75 13.73 -0.74
CA PRO A 242 -3.12 13.24 -0.87
C PRO A 242 -3.72 13.30 -2.29
N GLU A 243 -2.92 13.36 -3.36
CA GLU A 243 -3.42 13.48 -4.74
C GLU A 243 -2.68 12.61 -5.78
N HIS A 244 -1.93 11.56 -5.38
CA HIS A 244 -1.27 10.69 -6.36
C HIS A 244 -2.23 9.68 -6.99
N GLU A 245 -2.30 9.69 -8.32
CA GLU A 245 -2.92 8.62 -9.09
C GLU A 245 -2.07 7.36 -8.93
N VAL A 246 -2.71 6.21 -8.74
CA VAL A 246 -2.01 4.93 -8.60
C VAL A 246 -2.68 3.88 -9.46
N LEU A 247 -1.91 2.84 -9.81
CA LEU A 247 -2.48 1.56 -10.19
C LEU A 247 -2.69 0.72 -8.92
N GLY A 248 -3.96 0.57 -8.55
CA GLY A 248 -4.38 -0.10 -7.33
C GLY A 248 -5.34 -1.25 -7.60
N CYS A 249 -5.28 -2.30 -6.77
CA CYS A 249 -6.25 -3.38 -6.84
C CYS A 249 -7.54 -3.02 -6.08
N SER A 250 -8.69 -3.13 -6.76
CA SER A 250 -10.01 -2.84 -6.17
C SER A 250 -10.45 -3.87 -5.13
N GLU A 251 -9.86 -5.06 -5.13
CA GLU A 251 -10.24 -6.16 -4.23
C GLU A 251 -9.44 -6.18 -2.92
N CYS A 252 -8.10 -6.13 -3.00
CA CYS A 252 -7.23 -6.20 -1.83
C CYS A 252 -6.63 -4.86 -1.40
N GLY A 253 -6.77 -3.80 -2.21
CA GLY A 253 -6.21 -2.48 -1.92
C GLY A 253 -4.69 -2.38 -2.10
N ALA A 254 -4.04 -3.39 -2.68
CA ALA A 254 -2.62 -3.35 -2.99
C ALA A 254 -2.32 -2.24 -4.02
N VAL A 255 -1.34 -1.40 -3.72
CA VAL A 255 -0.77 -0.44 -4.69
C VAL A 255 0.37 -1.11 -5.43
N VAL A 256 0.29 -1.09 -6.76
CA VAL A 256 1.27 -1.71 -7.64
C VAL A 256 2.23 -0.67 -8.19
N TYR A 257 1.72 0.51 -8.56
CA TYR A 257 2.51 1.60 -9.13
C TYR A 257 1.94 2.95 -8.69
N GLU A 258 2.82 3.89 -8.41
CA GLU A 258 2.48 5.29 -8.13
C GLU A 258 2.79 6.11 -9.38
N LEU A 259 1.78 6.79 -9.93
CA LEU A 259 1.96 7.69 -11.08
C LEU A 259 2.57 8.99 -10.53
N GLY A 260 3.73 9.38 -11.06
CA GLY A 260 4.38 10.62 -10.65
C GLY A 260 3.58 11.86 -11.07
N ASP A 261 3.64 12.92 -10.27
CA ASP A 261 3.15 14.24 -10.65
C ASP A 261 3.99 14.78 -11.83
N GLU A 262 3.34 15.16 -12.94
CA GLU A 262 3.97 15.89 -14.05
C GLU A 262 4.47 17.29 -13.67
#